data_AF-A0A8B3PKI6-F1
#
_entry.id   AF-A0A8B3PKI6-F1
#
_cell.length_a   1.000
_cell.length_b   1.000
_cell.length_c   1.000
_cell.angle_alpha   90.00
_cell.angle_beta   90.00
_cell.angle_gamma   90.00
#
_symmetry.space_group_name_H-M   'P 1'
#
loop_
_entity.id
_entity.type
_entity.pdbx_description
1 polymer ?
#
loop_
_entity_poly.entity_id
_entity_poly.type
_entity_poly.pdbx_seq_one_letter_code
_entity_poly.pdbx_strand_id
1 'polypeptide(L)'
;MPAEYLLGPTQFPAGLFANDRHAELSAVIFSNACSISKLNRVAISGGGAPEGYRYTRLGHFFDRTPGALRGIPFCLDITGDEYRGLWPHDYEPWTAEIEVFHNPFARHPVSSIYYLKRSTGSRRTVNGYADRFMRRRSYGRKL
;
A
#
# COMPACT_ATOMS: atom_id res chain seq x y z
N MET A 1 22.97 -1.36 21.81
CA MET A 1 23.40 -0.08 21.23
C MET A 1 22.69 0.09 19.89
N PRO A 2 22.03 1.23 19.61
CA PRO A 2 21.51 1.51 18.27
C PRO A 2 22.66 1.57 17.25
N ALA A 3 22.42 1.15 16.01
CA ALA A 3 23.42 1.25 14.96
C ALA A 3 23.62 2.72 14.58
N GLU A 4 24.86 3.20 14.59
CA GLU A 4 25.21 4.57 14.20
C GLU A 4 25.37 4.73 12.69
N TYR A 5 25.64 3.64 11.98
CA TYR A 5 25.84 3.60 10.54
C TYR A 5 25.12 2.41 9.90
N LEU A 6 24.68 2.58 8.65
CA LEU A 6 24.11 1.50 7.85
C LEU A 6 25.17 0.45 7.50
N LEU A 7 24.73 -0.80 7.40
CA LEU A 7 25.57 -1.92 7.00
C LEU A 7 25.96 -1.76 5.53
N GLY A 8 27.24 -1.53 5.26
CA GLY A 8 27.75 -1.38 3.91
C GLY A 8 29.11 -0.66 3.88
N PRO A 9 29.86 -0.77 2.78
CA PRO A 9 31.19 -0.19 2.66
C PRO A 9 31.19 1.35 2.74
N THR A 10 30.06 1.98 2.43
CA THR A 10 29.90 3.44 2.47
C THR A 10 29.61 4.00 3.87
N GLN A 11 29.21 3.16 4.83
CA GLN A 11 28.91 3.54 6.22
C GLN A 11 28.09 4.83 6.32
N PHE A 12 26.91 4.89 5.68
CA PHE A 12 26.04 6.06 5.80
C PHE A 12 25.54 6.21 7.24
N PRO A 13 25.52 7.43 7.82
CA PRO A 13 24.93 7.64 9.14
C PRO A 13 23.49 7.12 9.20
N ALA A 14 23.20 6.32 10.23
CA ALA A 14 21.87 5.84 10.51
C ALA A 14 20.95 6.99 10.95
N GLY A 15 19.63 6.77 10.89
CA GLY A 15 18.66 7.78 11.28
C GLY A 15 18.46 8.86 10.20
N LEU A 16 18.15 8.44 8.96
CA LEU A 16 17.88 9.33 7.82
C LEU A 16 17.00 10.53 8.19
N PHE A 17 15.92 10.31 8.95
CA PHE A 17 15.00 11.36 9.39
C PHE A 17 15.44 12.11 10.65
N ALA A 18 16.28 11.52 11.49
CA ALA A 18 16.71 12.08 12.77
C ALA A 18 17.95 12.99 12.64
N ASN A 19 18.30 13.39 11.42
CA ASN A 19 19.43 14.26 11.13
C ASN A 19 18.92 15.57 10.54
N ASP A 20 19.20 16.69 11.23
CA ASP A 20 18.74 18.03 10.83
C ASP A 20 19.20 18.44 9.43
N ARG A 21 20.32 17.88 8.93
CA ARG A 21 20.79 18.11 7.56
C ARG A 21 19.78 17.63 6.50
N HIS A 22 18.87 16.74 6.88
CA HIS A 22 17.83 16.19 6.00
C HIS A 22 16.45 16.80 6.27
N ALA A 23 16.36 17.96 6.93
CA ALA A 23 15.08 18.64 7.14
C ALA A 23 14.35 19.00 5.82
N GLU A 24 15.05 19.13 4.69
CA GLU A 24 14.44 19.33 3.37
C GLU A 24 13.79 18.05 2.80
N LEU A 25 14.12 16.86 3.31
CA LEU A 25 13.53 15.61 2.88
C LEU A 25 12.17 15.40 3.55
N SER A 26 11.08 15.63 2.82
CA SER A 26 9.72 15.48 3.37
C SER A 26 9.28 14.03 3.59
N ALA A 27 9.61 13.14 2.65
CA ALA A 27 9.23 11.74 2.68
C ALA A 27 10.06 10.91 1.70
N VAL A 28 10.06 9.60 1.91
CA VAL A 28 10.52 8.61 0.94
C VAL A 28 9.31 7.87 0.41
N ILE A 29 9.18 7.82 -0.92
CA ILE A 29 8.15 7.04 -1.60
C ILE A 29 8.80 5.76 -2.12
N PHE A 30 8.19 4.63 -1.82
CA PHE A 30 8.68 3.32 -2.24
C PHE A 30 7.55 2.53 -2.89
N SER A 31 7.91 1.73 -3.89
CA SER A 31 7.02 0.71 -4.42
C SER A 31 7.82 -0.47 -4.91
N ASN A 32 7.37 -1.68 -4.58
CA ASN A 32 7.83 -2.92 -5.19
C ASN A 32 7.00 -3.29 -6.43
N ALA A 33 6.09 -2.42 -6.86
CA ALA A 33 5.06 -2.72 -7.86
C ALA A 33 5.53 -2.55 -9.31
N CYS A 34 6.83 -2.37 -9.57
CA CYS A 34 7.38 -2.35 -10.94
C CYS A 34 7.51 -3.78 -11.50
N SER A 35 6.38 -4.50 -11.57
CA SER A 35 6.30 -5.88 -12.06
C SER A 35 5.34 -5.97 -13.25
N ILE A 36 5.61 -6.91 -14.16
CA ILE A 36 4.71 -7.23 -15.29
C ILE A 36 3.30 -7.53 -14.77
N SER A 37 3.20 -8.26 -13.65
CA SER A 37 1.93 -8.55 -13.00
C SER A 37 1.18 -7.26 -12.69
N LYS A 38 1.77 -6.30 -11.97
CA LYS A 38 1.12 -5.01 -11.64
C LYS A 38 0.68 -4.24 -12.88
N LEU A 39 1.58 -4.08 -13.86
CA LEU A 39 1.31 -3.37 -15.12
C LEU A 39 0.08 -3.96 -15.82
N ASN A 40 0.01 -5.29 -15.92
CA ASN A 40 -1.13 -5.99 -16.50
C ASN A 40 -2.40 -5.77 -15.69
N ARG A 41 -2.39 -5.92 -14.36
CA ARG A 41 -3.62 -5.79 -13.55
C ARG A 41 -4.26 -4.41 -13.68
N VAL A 42 -3.45 -3.34 -13.67
CA VAL A 42 -3.97 -1.98 -13.78
C VAL A 42 -4.63 -1.76 -15.14
N ALA A 43 -3.94 -2.11 -16.24
CA ALA A 43 -4.49 -1.96 -17.58
C ALA A 43 -5.76 -2.81 -17.81
N ILE A 44 -5.73 -4.08 -17.38
CA ILE A 44 -6.83 -5.03 -17.55
C ILE A 44 -8.05 -4.63 -16.71
N SER A 45 -7.84 -4.27 -15.44
CA SER A 45 -8.93 -3.74 -14.61
C SER A 45 -9.44 -2.39 -15.12
N GLY A 46 -8.67 -1.66 -15.92
CA GLY A 46 -9.10 -0.43 -16.61
C GLY A 46 -9.91 -0.65 -17.89
N GLY A 47 -10.16 -1.91 -18.30
CA GLY A 47 -10.88 -2.24 -19.53
C GLY A 47 -9.99 -2.58 -20.73
N GLY A 48 -8.67 -2.62 -20.56
CA GLY A 48 -7.71 -3.03 -21.59
C GLY A 48 -7.54 -4.55 -21.72
N ALA A 49 -8.52 -5.35 -21.30
CA ALA A 49 -8.42 -6.80 -21.30
C ALA A 49 -8.49 -7.36 -22.74
N PRO A 50 -7.50 -8.16 -23.20
CA PRO A 50 -7.58 -8.81 -24.50
C PRO A 50 -8.67 -9.90 -24.51
N GLU A 51 -9.33 -10.06 -25.66
CA GLU A 51 -10.39 -11.05 -25.86
C GLU A 51 -9.85 -12.48 -25.74
N GLY A 52 -10.66 -13.39 -25.18
CA GLY A 52 -10.32 -14.81 -25.06
C GLY A 52 -9.41 -15.19 -23.90
N TYR A 53 -8.99 -14.23 -23.07
CA TYR A 53 -8.16 -14.47 -21.90
C TYR A 53 -8.89 -14.15 -20.59
N ARG A 54 -8.58 -14.92 -19.55
CA ARG A 54 -9.03 -14.66 -18.19
C ARG A 54 -7.84 -14.35 -17.30
N TYR A 55 -7.93 -13.26 -16.56
CA TYR A 55 -6.85 -12.82 -15.67
C TYR A 55 -7.30 -12.92 -14.23
N THR A 56 -6.51 -13.62 -13.42
CA THR A 56 -6.84 -13.88 -12.03
C THR A 56 -5.72 -13.40 -11.13
N ARG A 57 -6.07 -12.68 -10.06
CA ARG A 57 -5.17 -12.33 -8.98
C ARG A 57 -5.41 -13.28 -7.81
N LEU A 58 -4.35 -13.95 -7.39
CA LEU A 58 -4.34 -14.84 -6.22
C LEU A 58 -3.33 -14.33 -5.19
N GLY A 59 -3.64 -14.51 -3.92
CA GLY A 59 -2.79 -14.04 -2.82
C GLY A 59 -3.51 -14.05 -1.49
N HIS A 60 -3.01 -13.22 -0.57
CA HIS A 60 -3.59 -13.07 0.76
C HIS A 60 -3.83 -11.60 1.08
N PHE A 61 -5.02 -11.26 1.56
CA PHE A 61 -5.29 -9.95 2.16
C PHE A 61 -4.75 -9.89 3.58
N PHE A 62 -4.43 -8.68 4.05
CA PHE A 62 -3.99 -8.45 5.42
C PHE A 62 -5.09 -8.82 6.44
N ASP A 63 -4.81 -9.76 7.34
CA ASP A 63 -5.72 -10.10 8.44
C ASP A 63 -5.47 -9.20 9.65
N ARG A 64 -6.52 -8.57 10.18
CA ARG A 64 -6.45 -7.69 11.35
C ARG A 64 -6.75 -8.40 12.66
N THR A 65 -7.06 -9.68 12.61
CA THR A 65 -7.30 -10.49 13.80
C THR A 65 -6.02 -10.51 14.65
N PRO A 66 -6.06 -10.07 15.92
CA PRO A 66 -4.88 -10.13 16.79
C PRO A 66 -4.31 -11.56 16.84
N GLY A 67 -3.01 -11.70 16.59
CA GLY A 67 -2.34 -13.00 16.53
C GLY A 67 -2.48 -13.76 15.20
N ALA A 68 -3.08 -13.17 14.16
CA ALA A 68 -3.11 -13.80 12.84
C ALA A 68 -1.69 -13.99 12.27
N LEU A 69 -1.35 -15.25 11.98
CA LEU A 69 -0.06 -15.62 11.38
C LEU A 69 -0.11 -15.69 9.85
N ARG A 70 -1.32 -15.72 9.27
CA ARG A 70 -1.56 -15.79 7.83
C ARG A 70 -2.61 -14.77 7.43
N GLY A 71 -2.49 -14.25 6.21
CA GLY A 71 -3.53 -13.40 5.64
C GLY A 71 -4.75 -14.20 5.18
N ILE A 72 -5.79 -13.50 4.75
CA ILE A 72 -7.02 -14.08 4.23
C ILE A 72 -6.80 -14.44 2.75
N PRO A 73 -6.84 -15.72 2.35
CA PRO A 73 -6.59 -16.10 0.96
C PRO A 73 -7.68 -15.56 0.04
N PHE A 74 -7.31 -15.21 -1.19
CA PHE A 74 -8.25 -14.81 -2.24
C PHE A 74 -7.79 -15.30 -3.61
N CYS A 75 -8.75 -15.41 -4.51
CA CYS A 75 -8.57 -15.69 -5.93
C CYS A 75 -9.67 -14.93 -6.68
N LEU A 76 -9.31 -13.84 -7.35
CA LEU A 76 -10.26 -12.88 -7.93
C LEU A 76 -10.01 -12.70 -9.40
N ASP A 77 -11.09 -12.67 -10.18
CA ASP A 77 -11.06 -12.28 -11.58
C ASP A 77 -10.84 -10.77 -11.70
N ILE A 78 -9.79 -10.34 -12.39
CA ILE A 78 -9.38 -8.93 -12.49
C ILE A 78 -10.44 -8.10 -13.23
N THR A 79 -11.14 -8.69 -14.19
CA THR A 79 -12.21 -8.01 -14.92
C THR A 79 -13.56 -8.10 -14.21
N GLY A 80 -13.67 -8.93 -13.17
CA GLY A 80 -14.91 -9.12 -12.42
C GLY A 80 -15.24 -7.96 -11.49
N ASP A 81 -16.53 -7.74 -11.26
CA ASP A 81 -17.05 -6.68 -10.38
C ASP A 81 -16.52 -6.79 -8.95
N GLU A 82 -16.26 -8.01 -8.47
CA GLU A 82 -15.68 -8.23 -7.13
C GLU A 82 -14.28 -7.61 -7.01
N TYR A 83 -13.44 -7.73 -8.04
CA TYR A 83 -12.09 -7.14 -8.04
C TYR A 83 -12.12 -5.64 -8.32
N ARG A 84 -12.94 -5.21 -9.28
CA ARG A 84 -13.10 -3.80 -9.65
C ARG A 84 -13.64 -2.99 -8.48
N GLY A 85 -14.65 -3.52 -7.79
CA GLY A 85 -15.28 -2.92 -6.62
C GLY A 85 -14.38 -2.86 -5.37
N LEU A 86 -13.16 -3.42 -5.41
CA LEU A 86 -12.14 -3.17 -4.38
C LEU A 86 -11.68 -1.71 -4.35
N TRP A 87 -11.86 -1.00 -5.47
CA TRP A 87 -11.31 0.32 -5.69
C TRP A 87 -12.44 1.36 -5.86
N PRO A 88 -12.30 2.58 -5.31
CA PRO A 88 -13.33 3.62 -5.42
C PRO A 88 -13.63 4.10 -6.84
N HIS A 89 -12.75 3.80 -7.79
CA HIS A 89 -12.88 4.18 -9.20
C HIS A 89 -13.17 2.96 -10.10
N ASP A 90 -13.52 1.81 -9.51
CA ASP A 90 -13.83 0.54 -10.20
C ASP A 90 -12.67 -0.08 -11.00
N TYR A 91 -11.43 0.32 -10.73
CA TYR A 91 -10.22 -0.32 -11.28
C TYR A 91 -9.02 -0.13 -10.34
N GLU A 92 -8.01 -0.99 -10.47
CA GLU A 92 -6.81 -0.90 -9.64
C GLU A 92 -5.99 0.35 -9.99
N PRO A 93 -5.76 1.30 -9.05
CA PRO A 93 -5.00 2.49 -9.37
C PRO A 93 -3.51 2.17 -9.49
N TRP A 94 -2.81 2.99 -10.29
CA TRP A 94 -1.33 2.97 -10.38
C TRP A 94 -0.65 3.19 -9.04
N THR A 95 -1.32 3.88 -8.12
CA THR A 95 -0.85 4.12 -6.77
C THR A 95 -1.01 2.93 -5.83
N ALA A 96 -1.76 1.88 -6.20
CA ALA A 96 -1.81 0.68 -5.36
C ALA A 96 -0.39 0.09 -5.21
N GLU A 97 -0.06 -0.38 -4.00
CA GLU A 97 1.28 -0.89 -3.64
C GLU A 97 2.38 0.20 -3.60
N ILE A 98 2.01 1.48 -3.49
CA ILE A 98 2.92 2.55 -3.05
C ILE A 98 2.87 2.68 -1.52
N GLU A 99 4.05 2.75 -0.91
CA GLU A 99 4.29 3.07 0.50
C GLU A 99 4.95 4.43 0.61
N VAL A 100 4.54 5.22 1.62
CA VAL A 100 5.15 6.52 1.90
C VAL A 100 5.66 6.54 3.34
N PHE A 101 6.96 6.79 3.48
CA PHE A 101 7.62 6.97 4.76
C PHE A 101 7.82 8.46 5.01
N HIS A 102 7.05 9.01 5.95
CA HIS A 102 7.11 10.44 6.27
C HIS A 102 8.29 10.76 7.17
N ASN A 103 8.99 11.84 6.85
CA ASN A 103 9.94 12.43 7.78
C ASN A 103 9.17 13.29 8.80
N PRO A 104 9.11 12.90 10.10
CA PRO A 104 8.41 13.68 11.11
C PRO A 104 9.11 15.00 11.46
N PHE A 105 10.37 15.20 11.04
CA PHE A 105 11.18 16.38 11.31
C PHE A 105 11.40 17.25 10.05
N ALA A 106 10.64 17.01 8.97
CA ALA A 106 10.76 17.79 7.76
C ALA A 106 10.35 19.25 7.95
N ARG A 107 11.13 20.18 7.41
CA ARG A 107 10.81 21.61 7.32
C ARG A 107 9.54 21.85 6.49
N HIS A 108 9.34 21.04 5.45
CA HIS A 108 8.16 21.05 4.59
C HIS A 108 7.44 19.70 4.66
N PRO A 109 6.51 19.50 5.61
CA PRO A 109 5.82 18.23 5.75
C PRO A 109 4.91 17.95 4.55
N VAL A 110 4.82 16.67 4.16
CA VAL A 110 3.88 16.25 3.11
C VAL A 110 2.45 16.50 3.58
N SER A 111 1.69 17.28 2.80
CA SER A 111 0.34 17.71 3.16
C SER A 111 -0.57 16.54 3.51
N SER A 112 -1.39 16.74 4.55
CA SER A 112 -2.30 15.71 5.04
C SER A 112 -3.44 15.38 4.09
N ILE A 113 -3.71 16.26 3.13
CA ILE A 113 -4.76 16.07 2.10
C ILE A 113 -4.44 14.91 1.15
N TYR A 114 -3.17 14.53 1.02
CA TYR A 114 -2.76 13.35 0.28
C TYR A 114 -2.96 12.04 1.06
N TYR A 115 -3.40 12.10 2.32
CA TYR A 115 -3.77 10.91 3.10
C TYR A 115 -5.29 10.74 3.17
N LEU A 116 -5.74 9.49 3.02
CA LEU A 116 -7.00 9.09 3.65
C LEU A 116 -6.79 9.17 5.18
N LYS A 117 -7.55 10.01 5.87
CA LYS A 117 -7.53 10.24 7.32
C LYS A 117 -7.64 8.89 8.07
N ARG A 118 -6.55 8.41 8.68
CA ARG A 118 -6.56 7.31 9.67
C ARG A 118 -6.43 7.88 11.08
N SER A 119 -7.30 7.45 11.97
CA SER A 119 -7.21 7.68 13.42
C SER A 119 -5.96 6.98 13.97
N THR A 120 -5.05 7.77 14.55
CA THR A 120 -4.14 7.45 15.68
C THR A 120 -3.40 6.11 15.68
N GLY A 121 -2.06 6.15 15.56
CA GLY A 121 -1.18 5.25 16.31
C GLY A 121 0.05 4.65 15.60
N SER A 122 0.11 4.60 14.27
CA SER A 122 1.26 4.01 13.57
C SER A 122 1.46 4.65 12.20
N ARG A 123 2.60 5.33 11.98
CA ARG A 123 2.96 6.03 10.74
C ARG A 123 3.52 5.07 9.67
N ARG A 124 2.81 3.97 9.38
CA ARG A 124 2.94 3.24 8.11
C ARG A 124 1.65 3.45 7.32
N THR A 125 1.68 4.35 6.37
CA THR A 125 0.59 4.59 5.41
C THR A 125 0.79 3.65 4.23
N VAL A 126 0.25 2.42 4.35
CA VAL A 126 -0.09 1.63 3.16
C VAL A 126 -1.27 2.34 2.51
N ASN A 127 -1.19 2.59 1.20
CA ASN A 127 -2.20 3.26 0.40
C ASN A 127 -3.63 3.04 0.91
N GLY A 128 -4.31 4.12 1.30
CA GLY A 128 -5.62 4.11 1.99
C GLY A 128 -6.78 3.53 1.18
N TYR A 129 -6.56 3.10 -0.06
CA TYR A 129 -7.55 2.43 -0.87
C TYR A 129 -7.96 1.05 -0.32
N ALA A 130 -7.06 0.35 0.39
CA ALA A 130 -7.39 -0.91 1.07
C ALA A 130 -8.28 -0.74 2.32
N ASP A 131 -8.51 0.49 2.80
CA ASP A 131 -9.22 0.71 4.08
C ASP A 131 -10.75 0.81 3.90
N ARG A 132 -11.24 1.27 2.73
CA ARG A 132 -12.68 1.26 2.42
C ARG A 132 -13.19 -0.17 2.16
N PHE A 133 -12.32 -1.06 1.68
CA PHE A 133 -12.54 -2.48 1.47
C PHE A 133 -12.93 -3.25 2.74
N MET A 134 -12.40 -2.85 3.90
CA MET A 134 -12.45 -3.67 5.11
C MET A 134 -13.65 -3.39 6.04
N ARG A 135 -14.43 -2.34 5.78
CA ARG A 135 -15.68 -2.08 6.54
C ARG A 135 -16.87 -2.91 6.04
N ARG A 136 -16.88 -3.36 4.78
CA ARG A 136 -18.04 -4.06 4.20
C ARG A 136 -18.18 -5.53 4.62
N ARG A 137 -17.13 -6.20 5.14
CA ARG A 137 -17.25 -7.58 5.67
C ARG A 137 -17.65 -7.68 7.14
N SER A 138 -17.81 -6.57 7.87
CA SER A 138 -18.20 -6.60 9.29
C SER A 138 -19.73 -6.73 9.52
N TYR A 139 -20.55 -6.68 8.47
CA TYR A 139 -21.99 -6.95 8.54
C TYR A 139 -22.31 -8.25 7.80
N GLY A 140 -21.99 -9.38 8.43
CA GLY A 140 -22.16 -10.71 7.85
C GLY A 140 -22.01 -11.86 8.85
N ARG A 141 -22.35 -11.63 10.12
CA ARG A 141 -22.76 -12.70 11.03
C ARG A 141 -24.20 -12.39 11.45
N LYS A 142 -25.17 -12.93 10.72
CA LYS A 142 -26.50 -13.18 11.29
C LYS A 142 -26.44 -14.58 11.90
N LEU A 143 -26.63 -14.63 13.22
CA LEU A 143 -27.23 -15.78 13.91
C LEU A 143 -28.64 -16.00 13.33
#